data_AF-A0A2T6LY96-F1
#
_entry.id   AF-A0A2T6LY96-F1
#
_cell.length_a   1.000
_cell.length_b   1.000
_cell.length_c   1.000
_cell.angle_alpha   90.00
_cell.angle_beta   90.00
_cell.angle_gamma   90.00
#
_symmetry.space_group_name_H-M   'P 1'
#
loop_
_entity.id
_entity.type
_entity.pdbx_description
1 polymer ?
#
loop_
_entity_poly.entity_id
_entity_poly.type
_entity_poly.pdbx_seq_one_letter_code
_entity_poly.pdbx_strand_id
1 'polypeptide(L)' 'MSIPAPFEVHQHHDGWRWHLIAACGRPLAYSTDAFPSDFAAAEAARATRADMALRAALVDADGEMPWT' A
#
# COMPACT_ATOMS: atom_id res chain seq x y z
N MET A 1 21.82 1.94 5.53
CA MET A 1 20.65 2.49 4.83
C MET A 1 19.46 1.64 5.24
N SER A 2 18.56 2.16 6.07
CA SER A 2 17.31 1.45 6.36
C SER A 2 16.45 1.57 5.11
N ILE A 3 16.14 0.45 4.47
CA ILE A 3 15.09 0.43 3.44
C ILE A 3 13.82 0.84 4.19
N PRO A 4 13.15 1.95 3.87
CA PRO A 4 11.92 2.29 4.55
C PRO A 4 10.99 1.09 4.46
N ALA A 5 10.40 0.71 5.60
CA ALA A 5 9.34 -0.29 5.62
C ALA A 5 8.31 0.10 4.54
N PRO A 6 7.63 -0.86 3.91
CA PRO A 6 6.81 -0.63 2.71
C PRO A 6 5.58 0.26 2.95
N PHE A 7 5.44 0.82 4.16
CA PHE A 7 4.46 1.82 4.53
C PHE A 7 5.02 2.72 5.64
N GLU A 8 4.51 3.95 5.70
CA GLU A 8 4.75 4.95 6.74
C GLU A 8 3.43 5.25 7.45
N VAL A 9 3.50 5.42 8.77
CA VAL A 9 2.36 5.86 9.60
C VAL A 9 2.74 7.17 10.26
N HIS A 10 1.86 8.17 10.15
CA HIS A 10 2.09 9.50 10.70
C HIS A 10 0.82 10.04 11.36
N GLN A 11 1.02 10.87 12.37
CA GLN A 11 -0.08 11.54 13.05
C GLN A 11 -0.51 12.78 12.25
N HIS A 12 -1.82 12.95 12.11
CA HIS A 12 -2.48 14.10 11.52
C HIS A 12 -3.46 14.72 12.54
N HIS A 13 -4.07 15.87 12.21
CA HIS A 13 -4.91 16.63 13.13
C HIS A 13 -6.14 15.85 13.66
N ASP A 14 -6.59 14.82 12.93
CA ASP A 14 -7.84 14.07 13.12
C ASP A 14 -7.59 12.59 13.45
N GLY A 15 -6.32 12.20 13.63
CA GLY A 15 -5.93 10.83 13.91
C GLY A 15 -4.69 10.41 13.14
N TRP A 16 -4.51 9.12 12.97
CA TRP A 16 -3.36 8.52 12.32
C TRP A 16 -3.66 8.21 10.87
N ARG A 17 -2.70 8.46 9.98
CA ARG A 17 -2.81 8.18 8.55
C ARG A 17 -1.63 7.33 8.12
N TRP A 18 -1.81 6.59 7.03
CA TRP A 18 -0.75 5.76 6.47
C TRP A 18 -0.52 6.06 4.99
N HIS A 19 0.73 5.92 4.55
CA HIS A 19 1.15 5.95 3.16
C HIS A 19 1.83 4.62 2.81
N LEU A 20 1.49 4.02 1.67
CA LEU A 20 2.22 2.87 1.12
C LEU A 20 3.32 3.39 0.20
N ILE A 21 4.56 2.97 0.42
CA ILE A 21 5.72 3.45 -0.32
C ILE A 21 6.31 2.31 -1.15
N ALA A 22 6.49 2.54 -2.45
CA ALA A 22 7.20 1.62 -3.33
C ALA A 22 8.68 1.52 -2.94
N ALA A 23 9.35 0.45 -3.38
CA ALA A 23 10.80 0.32 -3.19
C ALA A 23 11.61 1.47 -3.80
N CYS A 24 11.06 2.17 -4.82
CA CYS A 24 11.66 3.37 -5.41
C CYS A 24 11.43 4.67 -4.60
N GLY A 25 10.81 4.58 -3.41
CA GLY A 25 10.54 5.73 -2.55
C GLY A 25 9.32 6.57 -2.97
N ARG A 26 8.55 6.13 -3.97
CA ARG A 26 7.35 6.84 -4.43
C ARG A 26 6.09 6.35 -3.70
N PRO A 27 5.15 7.25 -3.34
CA PRO A 27 3.86 6.84 -2.80
C PRO A 27 3.06 6.03 -3.83
N LEU A 28 2.55 4.88 -3.41
CA LEU A 28 1.64 4.04 -4.18
C LEU A 28 0.18 4.28 -3.78
N ALA A 29 -0.05 4.53 -2.50
CA ALA A 29 -1.37 4.78 -1.95
C ALA A 29 -1.27 5.54 -0.61
N TYR A 30 -2.37 6.17 -0.22
CA TYR A 30 -2.51 6.86 1.06
C TYR A 30 -3.91 6.60 1.63
N SER A 31 -4.03 6.68 2.95
CA SER A 31 -5.32 6.53 3.61
C SER A 31 -6.19 7.78 3.43
N THR A 32 -7.43 7.60 3.00
CA THR A 32 -8.46 8.65 3.07
C THR A 32 -9.00 8.80 4.49
N ASP A 33 -9.06 7.69 5.23
CA ASP A 33 -9.53 7.65 6.61
C ASP A 33 -8.42 8.00 7.60
N ALA A 34 -8.85 8.53 8.75
CA ALA A 34 -8.03 8.71 9.93
C ALA A 34 -8.31 7.58 10.93
N PHE A 35 -7.26 7.03 11.53
CA PHE A 35 -7.31 5.92 12.45
C PHE A 35 -7.07 6.38 13.89
N PRO A 36 -7.64 5.70 14.90
CA PRO A 36 -7.51 6.12 16.30
C PRO A 36 -6.11 5.89 16.88
N SER A 37 -5.29 5.04 16.27
CA SER A 37 -3.93 4.75 16.70
C SER A 37 -3.01 4.45 15.51
N ASP A 38 -1.71 4.57 15.75
CA ASP A 38 -0.65 4.18 14.83
C ASP A 38 -0.75 2.69 14.45
N PHE A 39 -1.03 1.84 15.43
CA PHE A 39 -1.24 0.41 15.22
C PHE A 39 -2.43 0.13 14.31
N ALA A 40 -3.56 0.82 14.51
CA ALA A 40 -4.74 0.68 13.64
C ALA A 40 -4.45 1.13 12.21
N ALA A 41 -3.70 2.22 12.04
CA ALA A 41 -3.26 2.67 10.72
C ALA A 41 -2.29 1.65 10.06
N ALA A 42 -1.36 1.07 10.82
CA ALA A 42 -0.42 0.07 10.32
C ALA A 42 -1.12 -1.21 9.84
N GLU A 43 -2.10 -1.72 10.60
CA GLU A 43 -2.89 -2.88 10.19
C GLU A 43 -3.74 -2.59 8.94
N ALA A 44 -4.31 -1.39 8.83
CA ALA A 44 -5.04 -0.98 7.62
C ALA A 44 -4.11 -0.89 6.38
N ALA A 45 -2.89 -0.36 6.55
CA ALA A 45 -1.88 -0.34 5.49
C ALA A 45 -1.49 -1.75 5.04
N ARG A 46 -1.31 -2.66 6.00
CA ARG A 46 -0.99 -4.07 5.73
C ARG A 46 -2.10 -4.77 4.96
N ALA A 47 -3.36 -4.58 5.36
CA ALA A 47 -4.52 -5.15 4.68
C ALA A 47 -4.65 -4.63 3.24
N THR A 48 -4.49 -3.32 3.06
CA THR A 48 -4.55 -2.68 1.73
C THR A 48 -3.45 -3.23 0.80
N ARG A 49 -2.24 -3.40 1.31
CA ARG A 49 -1.14 -3.99 0.54
C ARG A 49 -1.46 -5.42 0.09
N ALA A 50 -2.05 -6.24 0.96
CA ALA A 50 -2.42 -7.61 0.63
C ALA A 50 -3.50 -7.66 -0.47
N ASP A 51 -4.52 -6.80 -0.39
CA ASP A 51 -5.55 -6.67 -1.43
C ASP A 51 -4.96 -6.24 -2.78
N MET A 52 -4.05 -5.27 -2.80
CA MET A 52 -3.35 -4.87 -4.03
C MET A 52 -2.52 -6.01 -4.64
N ALA A 53 -1.81 -6.77 -3.81
CA ALA A 53 -1.03 -7.92 -4.27
C ALA A 53 -1.91 -9.00 -4.89
N LEU A 54 -3.07 -9.28 -4.29
CA LEU A 54 -4.06 -10.21 -4.81
C LEU A 54 -4.61 -9.76 -6.17
N ARG A 55 -4.94 -8.47 -6.31
CA ARG A 55 -5.48 -7.91 -7.56
C ARG A 55 -4.46 -7.89 -8.70
N ALA A 56 -3.18 -7.65 -8.39
CA ALA A 56 -2.11 -7.69 -9.38
C ALA A 56 -1.93 -9.11 -9.97
N ALA A 57 -2.05 -10.15 -9.14
CA ALA A 57 -1.91 -11.55 -9.58
C ALA A 57 -3.02 -12.00 -10.56
N LEU A 58 -4.12 -11.26 -10.68
CA LEU A 58 -5.22 -11.58 -11.60
C LEU A 58 -4.97 -11.10 -13.04
N VAL A 59 -3.97 -10.24 -13.27
CA VAL A 59 -3.75 -9.62 -14.60
C VAL A 59 -2.91 -10.50 -15.54
N ASP A 60 -2.26 -11.56 -15.05
CA ASP A 60 -1.31 -12.36 -15.84
C ASP A 60 -1.91 -13.61 -16.52
N ALA A 61 -3.24 -13.77 -16.56
CA ALA A 61 -3.86 -15.01 -17.04
C ALA A 61 -4.19 -15.04 -18.56
N ASP A 62 -4.31 -13.91 -19.26
CA ASP A 62 -4.83 -13.87 -20.65
C ASP A 62 -4.06 -12.91 -21.58
N GLY A 63 -2.79 -13.21 -21.86
CA GLY A 63 -1.95 -12.40 -22.75
C GLY A 63 -1.11 -13.20 -23.73
N GLU A 64 -1.61 -14.32 -24.23
CA GLU A 64 -1.04 -14.97 -25.41
C GLU A 64 -1.11 -13.96 -26.58
N MET A 65 0.03 -13.50 -27.08
CA MET A 65 0.11 -12.52 -28.17
C MET A 65 0.16 -13.27 -29.51
N PRO A 66 -0.92 -13.35 -30.31
CA PRO A 66 -0.87 -14.01 -31.60
C PRO A 66 -0.47 -12.98 -32.65
N TRP A 67 0.79 -12.54 -32.63
CA TRP A 67 1.36 -11.80 -33.77
C TRP A 67 2.75 -12.38 -34.10
N THR A 68 2.74 -13.48 -34.85
CA THR A 68 3.77 -13.84 -35.83
C THR A 68 3.26 -13.52 -37.22
#